data_AF-A0A5K1B4T1-F1
#
_entry.id   AF-A0A5K1B4T1-F1
#
_cell.length_a   1.000
_cell.length_b   1.000
_cell.length_c   1.000
_cell.angle_alpha   90.00
_cell.angle_beta   90.00
_cell.angle_gamma   90.00
#
_symmetry.space_group_name_H-M   'P 1'
#
loop_
_entity.id
_entity.type
_entity.pdbx_description
1 polymer ?
#
loop_
_entity_poly.entity_id
_entity_poly.type
_entity_poly.pdbx_seq_one_letter_code
_entity_poly.pdbx_strand_id
1 'polypeptide(L)' 'MAGSPSGSIDLAANGNGAVKFLCSYGGKILPRHPDGKLRYVGGETRVLSVDRSVCFA' A
#
# COMPACT_ATOMS: atom_id res chain seq x y z
N MET A 1 4.98 21.05 39.65
CA MET A 1 4.42 21.39 38.33
C MET A 1 5.31 20.76 37.29
N ALA A 2 4.75 19.86 36.49
CA ALA A 2 5.46 19.03 35.53
C ALA A 2 5.99 19.86 34.36
N GLY A 3 7.29 19.80 34.10
CA GLY A 3 7.88 20.14 32.81
C GLY A 3 8.27 18.83 32.15
N SER A 4 7.41 18.29 31.29
CA SER A 4 7.68 17.08 30.52
C SER A 4 8.89 17.32 29.59
N PRO A 5 9.80 16.34 29.44
CA PRO A 5 10.89 16.48 28.49
C PRO A 5 10.33 16.48 27.07
N SER A 6 10.65 17.54 26.33
CA SER A 6 10.65 17.57 24.88
C SER A 6 11.68 16.55 24.37
N GLY A 7 11.24 15.31 24.20
CA GLY A 7 12.00 14.23 23.57
C GLY A 7 11.20 13.73 22.37
N SER A 8 11.86 13.64 21.23
CA SER A 8 11.36 13.09 19.98
C SER A 8 10.45 11.89 20.21
N ILE A 9 9.26 11.89 19.59
CA ILE A 9 8.68 10.62 19.19
C ILE A 9 9.64 10.05 18.16
N ASP A 10 10.56 9.22 18.62
CA ASP A 10 11.39 8.43 17.74
C ASP A 10 10.43 7.67 16.83
N LEU A 11 10.35 8.11 15.57
CA LEU A 11 9.91 7.26 14.48
C LEU A 11 10.90 6.10 14.50
N ALA A 12 10.62 5.11 15.35
CA ALA A 12 11.12 3.78 15.15
C ALA A 12 10.50 3.35 13.83
N ALA A 13 11.17 3.73 12.74
CA ALA A 13 11.29 2.91 11.56
C ALA A 13 11.95 1.60 12.02
N ASN A 14 11.21 0.82 12.82
CA ASN A 14 11.49 -0.57 13.01
C ASN A 14 11.51 -1.12 11.60
N GLY A 15 12.66 -1.64 11.16
CA GLY A 15 12.88 -2.08 9.79
C GLY A 15 11.82 -3.05 9.27
N ASN A 16 11.01 -3.64 10.16
CA ASN A 16 9.85 -4.47 9.86
C ASN A 16 8.53 -3.68 9.74
N GLY A 17 8.44 -2.75 8.80
CA GLY A 17 7.16 -2.14 8.41
C GLY A 17 6.52 -2.91 7.27
N ALA A 18 5.21 -3.17 7.31
CA ALA A 18 4.54 -3.89 6.23
C ALA A 18 4.55 -3.11 4.89
N VAL A 19 4.72 -3.83 3.77
CA VAL A 19 4.58 -3.29 2.41
C VAL A 19 3.14 -3.48 1.96
N LYS A 20 2.53 -2.43 1.41
CA LYS A 20 1.18 -2.47 0.85
C LYS A 20 1.25 -2.58 -0.67
N PHE A 21 0.61 -3.61 -1.21
CA PHE A 21 0.46 -3.85 -2.64
C PHE A 21 -0.98 -3.60 -3.04
N LEU A 22 -1.17 -2.93 -4.19
CA LEU A 22 -2.46 -2.93 -4.87
C LEU A 22 -2.45 -4.09 -5.87
N CYS A 23 -3.28 -5.10 -5.63
CA CYS A 23 -3.35 -6.28 -6.46
C CYS A 23 -4.70 -6.32 -7.17
N SER A 24 -4.65 -6.39 -8.50
CA SER A 24 -5.83 -6.54 -9.35
C SER A 24 -5.77 -7.89 -10.06
N TYR A 25 -6.85 -8.68 -10.02
CA TYR A 25 -6.92 -9.99 -10.70
C TYR A 25 -8.29 -10.29 -11.31
N GLY A 26 -8.32 -11.13 -12.35
CA GLY A 26 -9.55 -11.62 -13.00
C GLY A 26 -10.27 -10.64 -13.95
N GLY A 27 -9.72 -9.45 -14.19
CA GLY A 27 -10.32 -8.40 -15.01
C GLY A 27 -9.45 -7.98 -16.19
N LYS A 28 -9.81 -6.86 -16.81
CA LYS A 28 -9.11 -6.29 -17.98
C LYS A 28 -8.82 -4.82 -17.79
N ILE A 29 -7.70 -4.37 -18.36
CA ILE A 29 -7.35 -2.96 -18.45
C ILE A 29 -7.89 -2.45 -19.79
N LEU A 30 -8.84 -1.52 -19.75
CA LEU A 30 -9.50 -0.98 -20.94
C LEU A 30 -9.37 0.55 -21.00
N PRO A 31 -9.22 1.14 -22.20
CA PRO A 31 -9.28 2.58 -22.37
C PRO A 31 -10.63 3.15 -21.94
N ARG A 32 -10.57 4.27 -21.23
CA ARG A 32 -11.72 5.11 -20.89
C ARG A 32 -11.75 6.27 -21.89
N HIS A 33 -12.79 6.30 -22.72
CA HIS A 33 -13.20 7.54 -23.38
C HIS A 33 -13.93 8.39 -22.34
N PRO A 34 -13.75 9.72 -22.27
CA PRO A 34 -13.06 10.65 -23.18
C PRO A 34 -11.67 11.12 -22.70
N ASP A 35 -11.19 10.65 -21.55
CA ASP A 35 -9.95 11.14 -20.90
C ASP A 35 -8.68 10.37 -21.31
N GLY A 36 -8.80 9.32 -22.13
CA GLY A 36 -7.68 8.53 -22.64
C GLY A 36 -6.98 7.69 -21.56
N LYS A 37 -7.51 7.65 -20.34
CA LYS A 37 -6.94 6.89 -19.22
C LYS A 37 -7.37 5.44 -19.28
N LEU A 38 -6.65 4.57 -18.58
CA LEU A 38 -7.03 3.17 -18.46
C LEU A 38 -7.92 2.96 -17.23
N ARG A 39 -8.90 2.05 -17.33
CA ARG A 39 -9.72 1.56 -16.22
C ARG A 39 -9.60 0.04 -16.13
N TYR A 40 -9.50 -0.46 -14.91
CA TYR A 40 -9.65 -1.88 -14.64
C TYR A 40 -11.13 -2.27 -14.52
N VAL A 41 -11.57 -3.29 -15.25
CA VAL A 41 -12.99 -3.69 -15.36
C VAL A 41 -13.16 -5.20 -15.25
N GLY A 42 -14.24 -5.64 -14.59
CA GLY A 42 -14.68 -7.04 -14.60
C GLY A 42 -13.87 -7.99 -13.70
N GLY A 43 -12.95 -7.46 -12.89
CA GLY A 43 -12.19 -8.22 -11.91
C GLY A 43 -12.23 -7.57 -10.54
N GLU A 44 -11.36 -8.03 -9.64
CA GLU A 44 -11.27 -7.53 -8.29
C GLU A 44 -9.96 -6.76 -8.08
N THR A 45 -10.02 -5.72 -7.23
CA THR A 45 -8.87 -4.94 -6.80
C THR A 45 -8.85 -4.89 -5.28
N ARG A 46 -7.77 -5.38 -4.65
CA ARG A 46 -7.59 -5.37 -3.21
C ARG A 46 -6.24 -4.81 -2.82
N VAL A 47 -6.17 -4.23 -1.63
CA VAL A 47 -4.90 -3.86 -0.99
C VAL A 47 -4.45 -5.02 -0.12
N LEU A 48 -3.26 -5.55 -0.38
CA LEU A 48 -2.62 -6.58 0.42
C LEU A 48 -1.46 -5.97 1.20
N SER A 49 -1.36 -6.27 2.49
CA SER A 49 -0.26 -5.81 3.33
C SER A 49 0.55 -7.03 3.77
N VAL A 50 1.84 -7.05 3.46
CA VAL A 50 2.73 -8.17 3.79
C VAL A 50 3.95 -7.66 4.55
N ASP A 51 4.57 -8.54 5.34
CA ASP A 51 5.85 -8.20 5.96
C ASP A 51 6.94 -7.98 4.90
N ARG A 52 7.88 -7.07 5.16
CA ARG A 52 9.01 -6.79 4.25
C ARG A 52 9.93 -8.00 4.05
N SER A 53 9.97 -8.94 4.99
CA SER A 53 10.80 -10.14 4.91
C SER A 53 10.17 -11.26 4.10
N VAL A 54 9.02 -11.04 3.46
CA VAL A 54 8.35 -12.08 2.67
C VAL A 54 9.18 -12.47 1.45
N CYS A 55 9.33 -13.78 1.21
CA CYS A 55 10.01 -14.34 0.05
C CYS A 55 9.00 -15.04 -0.87
N PHE A 56 9.33 -15.16 -2.15
CA PHE A 56 8.59 -16.03 -3.07
C PHE A 56 8.80 -17.50 -2.69
N ALA A 57 7.75 -18.31 -2.86
CA ALA A 57 7.78 -19.75 -2.65
C ALA A 57 8.35 -20.49 -3.87
#